data_AF-A0A7Y2JMX0-F1
#
_entry.id   AF-A0A7Y2JMX0-F1
#
_cell.length_a   1.000
_cell.length_b   1.000
_cell.length_c   1.000
_cell.angle_alpha   90.00
_cell.angle_beta   90.00
_cell.angle_gamma   90.00
#
_symmetry.space_group_name_H-M   'P 1'
#
loop_
_entity.id
_entity.type
_entity.pdbx_description
1 polymer ?
#
loop_
_entity_poly.entity_id
_entity_poly.type
_entity_poly.pdbx_seq_one_letter_code
_entity_poly.pdbx_strand_id
1 'polypeptide(L)'
;MTKSPNIRFDVASVLNRGCRDYQEDAIATDFPLGADFGYAVLSDGMGGHAAGDVASKIVVTEVFSELKFQSSDINKFKDNVGKVLKSAAISANECMAAHAANNPDTAGMGATLVAPVFVQDQLFWISIGDSPLYLLRDGNLRQLNEDHSLGPHIDYMVRSGMMSEDVGRNHPDRNALTSVLIGEVIERIDCPDRPFTLKDSDILIVASDGLQFLSDKQITDIITEHYEDGSAVIAEHLLDELRELNDPEQDNVCFSVIRFERRPEASDNANIFTAEFDRPSGRPRQVTTRPITRQSSEEPGEAATGTMMLEEEDEEDEAPINAKAAAQVHHKTNGQTGMNGRSKTEQPEAKPIFLRRRWLATDGGA
;
A
#
# COMPACT_ATOMS: atom_id res chain seq x y z
N MET A 1 23.79 -14.00 20.45
CA MET A 1 22.78 -14.59 19.54
C MET A 1 21.44 -14.03 19.93
N THR A 2 20.93 -13.05 19.19
CA THR A 2 19.55 -12.57 19.36
C THR A 2 18.61 -13.72 19.01
N LYS A 3 17.75 -14.13 19.95
CA LYS A 3 16.71 -15.14 19.68
C LYS A 3 15.87 -14.60 18.53
N SER A 4 15.61 -15.42 17.50
CA SER A 4 14.63 -15.08 16.47
C SER A 4 13.30 -14.72 17.16
N PRO A 5 12.62 -13.65 16.74
CA PRO A 5 11.34 -13.31 17.33
C PRO A 5 10.36 -14.48 17.19
N ASN A 6 9.50 -14.65 18.20
CA ASN A 6 8.47 -15.68 18.20
C ASN A 6 7.30 -15.35 17.27
N ILE A 7 7.39 -14.29 16.48
CA ILE A 7 6.35 -13.79 15.59
C ILE A 7 6.88 -13.85 14.16
N ARG A 8 6.02 -14.30 13.24
CA ARG A 8 6.27 -14.33 11.81
C ARG A 8 5.03 -13.82 11.08
N PHE A 9 5.29 -13.15 9.97
CA PHE A 9 4.27 -12.80 8.99
C PHE A 9 4.48 -13.65 7.74
N ASP A 10 3.40 -14.26 7.27
CA ASP A 10 3.31 -14.81 5.92
C ASP A 10 2.43 -13.87 5.10
N VAL A 11 2.95 -13.38 3.97
CA VAL A 11 2.38 -12.23 3.26
C VAL A 11 2.38 -12.48 1.76
N ALA A 12 1.25 -12.21 1.12
CA ALA A 12 1.12 -12.21 -0.33
C ALA A 12 0.29 -11.01 -0.78
N SER A 13 0.79 -10.29 -1.78
CA SER A 13 0.14 -9.09 -2.31
C SER A 13 -0.25 -9.28 -3.77
N VAL A 14 -1.42 -8.78 -4.13
CA VAL A 14 -1.99 -8.84 -5.48
C VAL A 14 -2.27 -7.41 -5.95
N LEU A 15 -1.93 -7.16 -7.21
CA LEU A 15 -2.30 -5.96 -7.95
C LEU A 15 -2.76 -6.39 -9.34
N ASN A 16 -4.03 -6.15 -9.65
CA ASN A 16 -4.66 -6.52 -10.91
C ASN A 16 -5.51 -5.34 -11.40
N ARG A 17 -5.47 -5.06 -12.70
CA ARG A 17 -6.17 -3.92 -13.30
C ARG A 17 -7.70 -4.12 -13.33
N GLY A 18 -8.19 -5.35 -13.20
CA GLY A 18 -9.60 -5.67 -13.41
C GLY A 18 -10.02 -5.37 -14.85
N CYS A 19 -11.25 -4.88 -15.02
CA CYS A 19 -11.82 -4.51 -16.31
C CYS A 19 -11.60 -3.04 -16.69
N ARG A 20 -10.80 -2.29 -15.91
CA ARG A 20 -10.46 -0.88 -16.18
C ARG A 20 -9.34 -0.74 -17.21
N ASP A 21 -9.25 0.44 -17.82
CA ASP A 21 -8.20 0.78 -18.79
C ASP A 21 -6.84 1.03 -18.12
N TYR A 22 -6.86 1.55 -16.88
CA TYR A 22 -5.70 1.95 -16.10
C TYR A 22 -5.72 1.31 -14.71
N GLN A 23 -4.55 1.26 -14.07
CA GLN A 23 -4.39 0.87 -12.68
C GLN A 23 -4.17 2.13 -11.84
N GLU A 24 -5.17 2.50 -11.05
CA GLU A 24 -5.14 3.63 -10.13
C GLU A 24 -4.91 3.18 -8.67
N ASP A 25 -4.90 1.88 -8.38
CA ASP A 25 -4.47 1.35 -7.08
C ASP A 25 -2.93 1.29 -6.96
N ALA A 26 -2.44 1.51 -5.74
CA ALA A 26 -1.06 1.32 -5.37
C ALA A 26 -0.95 0.58 -4.02
N ILE A 27 0.06 -0.29 -3.89
CA ILE A 27 0.39 -0.98 -2.65
C ILE A 27 1.90 -1.10 -2.46
N ALA A 28 2.34 -0.94 -1.21
CA ALA A 28 3.69 -1.26 -0.77
C ALA A 28 3.64 -2.02 0.56
N THR A 29 4.46 -3.06 0.68
CA THR A 29 4.55 -3.90 1.88
C THR A 29 6.00 -4.08 2.31
N ASP A 30 6.27 -4.02 3.61
CA ASP A 30 7.59 -4.32 4.17
C ASP A 30 7.43 -5.20 5.42
N PHE A 31 7.88 -6.44 5.31
CA PHE A 31 7.85 -7.45 6.37
C PHE A 31 9.23 -8.12 6.48
N PRO A 32 10.20 -7.49 7.16
CA PRO A 32 11.57 -8.00 7.20
C PRO A 32 11.66 -9.36 7.88
N LEU A 33 12.34 -10.31 7.23
CA LEU A 33 12.53 -11.64 7.79
C LEU A 33 13.28 -11.58 9.12
N GLY A 34 12.70 -12.18 10.15
CA GLY A 34 13.29 -12.21 11.50
C GLY A 34 13.10 -10.94 12.29
N ALA A 35 12.25 -10.02 11.83
CA ALA A 35 11.74 -8.91 12.62
C ALA A 35 10.33 -9.23 13.13
N ASP A 36 9.98 -8.70 14.30
CA ASP A 36 8.63 -8.73 14.87
C ASP A 36 7.82 -7.48 14.46
N PHE A 37 8.19 -6.83 13.36
CA PHE A 37 7.47 -5.68 12.80
C PHE A 37 7.24 -5.87 11.30
N GLY A 38 6.22 -5.19 10.80
CA GLY A 38 5.96 -5.06 9.38
C GLY A 38 4.81 -4.11 9.13
N TYR A 39 4.58 -3.75 7.89
CA TYR A 39 3.47 -2.88 7.53
C TYR A 39 3.10 -3.02 6.05
N ALA A 40 1.87 -2.65 5.74
CA ALA A 40 1.38 -2.46 4.39
C ALA A 40 0.81 -1.05 4.28
N VAL A 41 0.92 -0.48 3.09
CA VAL A 41 0.29 0.79 2.73
C VAL A 41 -0.40 0.57 1.41
N LEU A 42 -1.72 0.77 1.38
CA LEU A 42 -2.55 0.67 0.19
C LEU A 42 -3.29 1.98 -0.02
N SER A 43 -3.45 2.34 -1.28
CA SER A 43 -4.18 3.52 -1.70
C SER A 43 -4.91 3.23 -3.01
N ASP A 44 -6.19 3.59 -3.07
CA ASP A 44 -7.04 3.57 -4.26
C ASP A 44 -7.16 5.01 -4.78
N GLY A 45 -6.70 5.21 -6.01
CA GLY A 45 -6.64 6.52 -6.67
C GLY A 45 -7.92 6.85 -7.42
N MET A 46 -8.35 8.11 -7.32
CA MET A 46 -9.48 8.66 -8.07
C MET A 46 -9.11 10.00 -8.71
N GLY A 47 -9.79 10.36 -9.80
CA GLY A 47 -9.54 11.61 -10.52
C GLY A 47 -9.60 11.48 -12.04
N GLY A 48 -9.70 10.25 -12.55
CA GLY A 48 -9.76 9.95 -13.98
C GLY A 48 -8.38 9.86 -14.63
N HIS A 49 -8.20 8.85 -15.47
CA HIS A 49 -6.98 8.60 -16.23
C HIS A 49 -5.70 8.53 -15.36
N ALA A 50 -4.74 9.44 -15.59
CA ALA A 50 -3.45 9.48 -14.90
C ALA A 50 -3.50 10.31 -13.60
N ALA A 51 -4.63 10.91 -13.24
CA ALA A 51 -4.74 11.70 -12.03
C ALA A 51 -4.82 10.80 -10.79
N GLY A 52 -5.63 9.72 -10.85
CA GLY A 52 -5.75 8.76 -9.75
C GLY A 52 -4.48 7.95 -9.54
N ASP A 53 -3.83 7.50 -10.62
CA ASP A 53 -2.58 6.74 -10.55
C ASP A 53 -1.44 7.55 -9.88
N VAL A 54 -1.37 8.85 -10.14
CA VAL A 54 -0.41 9.75 -9.49
C VAL A 54 -0.78 9.94 -8.02
N ALA A 55 -2.05 10.16 -7.71
CA ALA A 55 -2.50 10.39 -6.34
C ALA A 55 -2.20 9.20 -5.43
N SER A 56 -2.57 7.97 -5.83
CA SER A 56 -2.32 6.79 -5.01
C SER A 56 -0.83 6.49 -4.83
N LYS A 57 -0.01 6.74 -5.86
CA LYS A 57 1.45 6.62 -5.78
C LYS A 57 2.07 7.62 -4.81
N ILE A 58 1.60 8.88 -4.81
CA ILE A 58 2.04 9.89 -3.83
C ILE A 58 1.73 9.39 -2.43
N VAL A 59 0.49 8.98 -2.17
CA VAL A 59 0.07 8.51 -0.84
C VAL A 59 0.90 7.32 -0.36
N VAL A 60 1.03 6.28 -1.19
CA VAL A 60 1.81 5.09 -0.82
C VAL A 60 3.27 5.44 -0.59
N THR A 61 3.89 6.22 -1.46
CA THR A 61 5.33 6.55 -1.36
C THR A 61 5.65 7.37 -0.12
N GLU A 62 4.86 8.41 0.16
CA GLU A 62 5.07 9.28 1.31
C GLU A 62 4.88 8.52 2.62
N VAL A 63 3.77 7.78 2.75
CA VAL A 63 3.48 7.03 3.98
C VAL A 63 4.47 5.88 4.20
N PHE A 64 4.81 5.14 3.15
CA PHE A 64 5.81 4.08 3.22
C PHE A 64 7.18 4.61 3.63
N SER A 65 7.61 5.75 3.06
CA SER A 65 8.91 6.35 3.37
C SER A 65 8.99 6.83 4.82
N GLU A 66 7.94 7.47 5.32
CA GLU A 66 7.89 7.92 6.71
C GLU A 66 7.92 6.71 7.67
N LEU A 67 7.14 5.66 7.40
CA LEU A 67 7.17 4.42 8.18
C LEU A 67 8.56 3.79 8.19
N LYS A 68 9.21 3.70 7.03
CA LYS A 68 10.55 3.10 6.88
C LYS A 68 11.62 3.88 7.66
N PHE A 69 11.53 5.21 7.65
CA PHE A 69 12.47 6.06 8.38
C PHE A 69 12.31 5.91 9.89
N GLN A 70 11.07 5.96 10.38
CA GLN A 70 10.76 5.92 11.81
C GLN A 70 10.92 4.51 12.41
N SER A 71 10.75 3.44 11.60
CA SER A 71 10.91 2.05 12.07
C SER A 71 12.37 1.63 12.30
N SER A 72 13.34 2.50 12.06
CA SER A 72 14.76 2.24 12.33
C SER A 72 15.07 2.03 13.83
N ASP A 73 14.24 2.59 14.72
CA ASP A 73 14.26 2.35 16.17
C ASP A 73 12.87 1.88 16.64
N ILE A 74 12.64 0.57 16.56
CA ILE A 74 11.34 -0.08 16.84
C ILE A 74 10.81 0.27 18.24
N ASN A 75 11.68 0.42 19.25
CA ASN A 75 11.26 0.74 20.61
C ASN A 75 10.64 2.14 20.70
N LYS A 76 11.27 3.13 20.06
CA LYS A 76 10.69 4.49 19.99
C LYS A 76 9.47 4.55 19.10
N PHE A 77 9.49 3.78 18.02
CA PHE A 77 8.40 3.71 17.06
C PHE A 77 7.12 3.18 17.72
N LYS A 78 7.20 2.10 18.49
CA LYS A 78 6.06 1.46 19.17
C LYS A 78 5.22 2.44 20.00
N ASP A 79 5.86 3.34 20.73
CA ASP A 79 5.17 4.30 21.60
C ASP A 79 4.55 5.48 20.83
N ASN A 80 4.89 5.64 19.55
CA ASN A 80 4.50 6.78 18.72
C ASN A 80 3.84 6.41 17.39
N VAL A 81 3.55 5.13 17.13
CA VAL A 81 3.03 4.65 15.83
C VAL A 81 1.83 5.49 15.35
N GLY A 82 0.83 5.72 16.21
CA GLY A 82 -0.34 6.52 15.83
C GLY A 82 -0.01 7.97 15.47
N LYS A 83 0.99 8.59 16.11
CA LYS A 83 1.45 9.95 15.75
C LYS A 83 2.19 9.93 14.42
N VAL A 84 3.05 8.93 14.21
CA VAL A 84 3.77 8.76 12.94
C VAL A 84 2.79 8.57 11.80
N LEU A 85 1.79 7.70 11.95
CA LEU A 85 0.75 7.47 10.95
C LEU A 85 -0.04 8.74 10.62
N LYS A 86 -0.49 9.50 11.62
CA LYS A 86 -1.18 10.78 11.41
C LYS A 86 -0.29 11.80 10.69
N SER A 87 0.97 11.91 11.10
CA SER A 87 1.94 12.81 10.45
C SER A 87 2.20 12.41 9.00
N ALA A 88 2.33 11.11 8.73
CA ALA A 88 2.55 10.57 7.39
C ALA A 88 1.36 10.85 6.46
N ALA A 89 0.12 10.66 6.94
CA ALA A 89 -1.08 10.98 6.17
C ALA A 89 -1.21 12.48 5.87
N ILE A 90 -0.88 13.34 6.83
CA ILE A 90 -0.86 14.80 6.63
C ILE A 90 0.20 15.17 5.58
N SER A 91 1.42 14.64 5.71
CA SER A 91 2.52 14.87 4.75
C SER A 91 2.13 14.42 3.33
N ALA A 92 1.51 13.24 3.20
CA ALA A 92 1.02 12.73 1.92
C ALA A 92 -0.02 13.67 1.29
N ASN A 93 -0.95 14.19 2.10
CA ASN A 93 -1.96 15.12 1.65
C ASN A 93 -1.36 16.49 1.25
N GLU A 94 -0.38 17.00 2.00
CA GLU A 94 0.36 18.22 1.63
C GLU A 94 1.17 18.04 0.34
N CYS A 95 1.80 16.88 0.15
CA CYS A 95 2.50 16.52 -1.08
C CYS A 95 1.54 16.47 -2.28
N MET A 96 0.34 15.91 -2.09
CA MET A 96 -0.72 15.89 -3.08
C MET A 96 -1.17 17.32 -3.47
N ALA A 97 -1.36 18.21 -2.48
CA ALA A 97 -1.69 19.61 -2.72
C ALA A 97 -0.61 20.33 -3.55
N ALA A 98 0.66 20.13 -3.17
CA ALA A 98 1.79 20.71 -3.89
C ALA A 98 1.92 20.16 -5.32
N HIS A 99 1.64 18.87 -5.53
CA HIS A 99 1.63 18.27 -6.85
C HIS A 99 0.52 18.86 -7.73
N ALA A 100 -0.72 18.92 -7.24
CA ALA A 100 -1.87 19.46 -7.97
C ALA A 100 -1.67 20.94 -8.35
N ALA A 101 -1.05 21.73 -7.47
CA ALA A 101 -0.74 23.13 -7.73
C ALA A 101 0.28 23.32 -8.88
N ASN A 102 1.18 22.36 -9.08
CA ASN A 102 2.23 22.42 -10.11
C ASN A 102 1.83 21.70 -11.41
N ASN A 103 0.80 20.86 -11.40
CA ASN A 103 0.38 20.04 -12.53
C ASN A 103 -1.14 20.18 -12.74
N PRO A 104 -1.58 21.18 -13.52
CA PRO A 104 -3.01 21.42 -13.73
C PRO A 104 -3.79 20.23 -14.31
N ASP A 105 -3.10 19.32 -15.01
CA ASP A 105 -3.69 18.12 -15.62
C ASP A 105 -4.07 17.04 -14.58
N THR A 106 -3.62 17.17 -13.32
CA THR A 106 -4.03 16.31 -12.19
C THR A 106 -5.09 16.98 -11.30
N ALA A 107 -5.75 18.03 -11.79
CA ALA A 107 -6.82 18.69 -11.07
C ALA A 107 -7.96 17.71 -10.73
N GLY A 108 -8.37 17.71 -9.45
CA GLY A 108 -9.40 16.81 -8.96
C GLY A 108 -8.91 15.39 -8.61
N MET A 109 -7.59 15.15 -8.66
CA MET A 109 -7.02 13.92 -8.14
C MET A 109 -7.30 13.76 -6.63
N GLY A 110 -7.46 12.52 -6.21
CA GLY A 110 -7.52 12.16 -4.81
C GLY A 110 -7.20 10.69 -4.65
N ALA A 111 -6.97 10.26 -3.42
CA ALA A 111 -6.80 8.85 -3.15
C ALA A 111 -7.21 8.49 -1.73
N THR A 112 -7.56 7.22 -1.52
CA THR A 112 -7.77 6.64 -0.19
C THR A 112 -6.41 6.35 0.47
N LEU A 113 -6.44 6.01 1.75
CA LEU A 113 -5.30 5.46 2.47
C LEU A 113 -5.83 4.38 3.41
N VAL A 114 -5.17 3.23 3.42
CA VAL A 114 -5.25 2.26 4.51
C VAL A 114 -3.86 1.69 4.77
N ALA A 115 -3.38 1.81 6.01
CA ALA A 115 -2.04 1.39 6.38
C ALA A 115 -2.00 0.65 7.72
N PRO A 116 -2.12 -0.70 7.73
CA PRO A 116 -1.87 -1.49 8.92
C PRO A 116 -0.36 -1.57 9.23
N VAL A 117 -0.01 -1.35 10.49
CA VAL A 117 1.34 -1.44 11.04
C VAL A 117 1.37 -2.45 12.19
N PHE A 118 2.24 -3.42 12.07
CA PHE A 118 2.43 -4.51 13.00
C PHE A 118 3.69 -4.25 13.82
N VAL A 119 3.53 -4.25 15.15
CA VAL A 119 4.65 -4.20 16.10
C VAL A 119 4.39 -5.25 17.17
N GLN A 120 5.16 -6.33 17.15
CA GLN A 120 4.93 -7.53 17.95
C GLN A 120 3.52 -8.09 17.68
N ASP A 121 2.72 -8.29 18.72
CA ASP A 121 1.32 -8.75 18.65
C ASP A 121 0.32 -7.59 18.60
N GLN A 122 0.79 -6.37 18.35
CA GLN A 122 -0.03 -5.16 18.29
C GLN A 122 -0.19 -4.71 16.84
N LEU A 123 -1.44 -4.54 16.43
CA LEU A 123 -1.85 -3.93 15.19
C LEU A 123 -2.26 -2.48 15.44
N PHE A 124 -1.61 -1.57 14.73
CA PHE A 124 -2.02 -0.17 14.58
C PHE A 124 -2.51 0.03 13.15
N TRP A 125 -3.37 1.01 12.92
CA TRP A 125 -3.72 1.41 11.56
C TRP A 125 -4.08 2.88 11.47
N ILE A 126 -4.07 3.37 10.25
CA ILE A 126 -4.75 4.58 9.82
C ILE A 126 -5.56 4.26 8.56
N SER A 127 -6.75 4.82 8.45
CA SER A 127 -7.50 4.81 7.19
C SER A 127 -8.26 6.10 6.92
N ILE A 128 -8.33 6.44 5.63
CA ILE A 128 -9.05 7.57 5.06
C ILE A 128 -9.64 7.07 3.74
N GLY A 129 -10.96 6.90 3.65
CA GLY A 129 -11.63 6.36 2.48
C GLY A 129 -12.42 5.11 2.84
N ASP A 130 -12.72 4.28 1.85
CA ASP A 130 -13.53 3.06 1.96
C ASP A 130 -12.73 1.77 1.80
N SER A 131 -11.44 1.84 1.44
CA SER A 131 -10.54 0.70 1.34
C SER A 131 -10.53 -0.13 2.64
N PRO A 132 -10.93 -1.41 2.61
CA PRO A 132 -11.12 -2.19 3.83
C PRO A 132 -9.84 -2.81 4.40
N LEU A 133 -9.79 -2.88 5.73
CA LEU A 133 -8.89 -3.71 6.52
C LEU A 133 -9.70 -4.79 7.22
N TYR A 134 -9.72 -5.99 6.65
CA TYR A 134 -10.41 -7.15 7.20
C TYR A 134 -9.53 -7.92 8.19
N LEU A 135 -10.18 -8.54 9.17
CA LEU A 135 -9.65 -9.58 10.04
C LEU A 135 -10.54 -10.82 9.94
N LEU A 136 -9.93 -11.96 9.59
CA LEU A 136 -10.52 -13.26 9.80
C LEU A 136 -9.95 -13.85 11.10
N ARG A 137 -10.87 -14.20 12.02
CA ARG A 137 -10.54 -14.90 13.27
C ARG A 137 -11.68 -15.86 13.62
N ASP A 138 -11.34 -17.09 14.01
CA ASP A 138 -12.33 -18.10 14.42
C ASP A 138 -13.43 -18.31 13.36
N GLY A 139 -13.08 -18.26 12.06
CA GLY A 139 -14.02 -18.39 10.94
C GLY A 139 -14.94 -17.18 10.71
N ASN A 140 -14.70 -16.05 11.37
CA ASN A 140 -15.50 -14.84 11.22
C ASN A 140 -14.68 -13.72 10.59
N LEU A 141 -15.13 -13.23 9.43
CA LEU A 141 -14.57 -12.05 8.76
C LEU A 141 -15.24 -10.80 9.31
N ARG A 142 -14.44 -9.78 9.61
CA ARG A 142 -14.96 -8.45 9.96
C ARG A 142 -14.01 -7.35 9.48
N GLN A 143 -14.56 -6.23 9.04
CA GLN A 143 -13.78 -5.02 8.79
C GLN A 143 -13.41 -4.37 10.12
N LEU A 144 -12.14 -3.98 10.27
CA LEU A 144 -11.61 -3.35 11.48
C LEU A 144 -11.70 -1.82 11.43
N ASN A 145 -11.45 -1.24 10.25
CA ASN A 145 -11.41 0.20 10.05
C ASN A 145 -12.79 0.78 9.74
N GLU A 146 -12.94 2.09 9.95
CA GLU A 146 -14.14 2.81 9.54
C GLU A 146 -14.21 2.95 8.01
N ASP A 147 -15.40 2.72 7.46
CA ASP A 147 -15.72 3.01 6.05
C ASP A 147 -16.18 4.47 5.93
N HIS A 148 -15.41 5.27 5.20
CA HIS A 148 -15.71 6.67 4.94
C HIS A 148 -16.46 6.89 3.61
N SER A 149 -17.33 5.97 3.18
CA SER A 149 -18.29 6.18 2.10
C SER A 149 -19.69 6.57 2.63
N LEU A 150 -20.64 6.82 1.72
CA LEU A 150 -22.06 6.92 2.08
C LEU A 150 -22.70 5.56 2.38
N GLY A 151 -22.05 4.44 2.08
CA GLY A 151 -22.52 3.09 2.30
C GLY A 151 -23.06 2.84 3.72
N PRO A 152 -22.27 3.12 4.77
CA PRO A 152 -22.73 2.94 6.16
C PRO A 152 -23.97 3.76 6.52
N HIS A 153 -24.10 4.96 5.94
CA HIS A 153 -25.28 5.81 6.13
C HIS A 153 -26.51 5.23 5.41
N ILE A 154 -26.33 4.74 4.18
CA ILE A 154 -27.37 4.05 3.41
C ILE A 154 -27.81 2.78 4.14
N ASP A 155 -26.89 1.98 4.64
CA ASP A 155 -27.21 0.77 5.41
C ASP A 155 -28.00 1.10 6.68
N TYR A 156 -27.70 2.24 7.33
CA TYR A 156 -28.52 2.73 8.45
C TYR A 156 -29.94 3.09 8.02
N MET A 157 -30.11 3.78 6.88
CA MET A 157 -31.43 4.09 6.33
C MET A 157 -32.24 2.82 6.02
N VAL A 158 -31.59 1.78 5.52
CA VAL A 158 -32.21 0.47 5.29
C VAL A 158 -32.63 -0.16 6.61
N ARG A 159 -31.70 -0.31 7.58
CA ARG A 159 -31.98 -0.93 8.89
C ARG A 159 -33.06 -0.21 9.69
N SER A 160 -33.20 1.10 9.51
CA SER A 160 -34.23 1.92 10.17
C SER A 160 -35.58 1.94 9.44
N GLY A 161 -35.69 1.25 8.29
CA GLY A 161 -36.90 1.20 7.49
C GLY A 161 -37.19 2.49 6.69
N MET A 162 -36.23 3.41 6.62
CA MET A 162 -36.32 4.63 5.79
C MET A 162 -36.06 4.36 4.31
N MET A 163 -35.42 3.23 3.98
CA MET A 163 -35.10 2.78 2.63
C MET A 163 -35.29 1.26 2.54
N SER A 164 -35.67 0.73 1.37
CA SER A 164 -35.71 -0.73 1.17
C SER A 164 -34.32 -1.30 0.92
N GLU A 165 -34.12 -2.59 1.24
CA GLU A 165 -32.84 -3.28 1.02
C GLU A 165 -32.37 -3.22 -0.43
N ASP A 166 -33.28 -3.44 -1.39
CA ASP A 166 -32.97 -3.40 -2.82
C ASP A 166 -32.51 -2.01 -3.29
N VAL A 167 -33.15 -0.94 -2.78
CA VAL A 167 -32.75 0.44 -3.11
C VAL A 167 -31.42 0.80 -2.47
N GLY A 168 -31.18 0.38 -1.23
CA GLY A 168 -29.91 0.65 -0.54
C GLY A 168 -28.73 -0.07 -1.20
N ARG A 169 -28.92 -1.34 -1.58
CA ARG A 169 -27.89 -2.13 -2.25
C ARG A 169 -27.47 -1.52 -3.59
N ASN A 170 -28.43 -1.02 -4.37
CA ASN A 170 -28.20 -0.46 -5.69
C ASN A 170 -28.11 1.08 -5.68
N HIS A 171 -27.85 1.69 -4.51
CA HIS A 171 -27.85 3.14 -4.39
C HIS A 171 -26.67 3.75 -5.18
N PRO A 172 -26.91 4.70 -6.10
CA PRO A 172 -25.87 5.18 -7.02
C PRO A 172 -24.72 5.91 -6.31
N ASP A 173 -25.00 6.53 -5.16
CA ASP A 173 -23.98 7.22 -4.37
C ASP A 173 -23.40 6.33 -3.25
N ARG A 174 -23.63 5.00 -3.26
CA ARG A 174 -23.17 4.11 -2.16
C ARG A 174 -21.66 4.22 -1.92
N ASN A 175 -20.88 4.24 -2.99
CA ASN A 175 -19.42 4.32 -2.93
C ASN A 175 -18.91 5.77 -2.99
N ALA A 176 -19.78 6.76 -2.76
CA ALA A 176 -19.34 8.15 -2.70
C ALA A 176 -18.57 8.39 -1.39
N LEU A 177 -17.31 8.79 -1.52
CA LEU A 177 -16.44 9.07 -0.37
C LEU A 177 -16.89 10.33 0.38
N THR A 178 -16.81 10.23 1.71
CA THR A 178 -17.04 11.30 2.69
C THR A 178 -15.74 11.81 3.30
N SER A 179 -14.63 11.07 3.17
CA SER A 179 -13.29 11.50 3.52
C SER A 179 -12.27 10.86 2.57
N VAL A 180 -11.35 11.67 2.06
CA VAL A 180 -10.37 11.29 1.02
C VAL A 180 -9.18 12.27 1.09
N LEU A 181 -7.99 11.84 0.65
CA LEU A 181 -6.86 12.74 0.47
C LEU A 181 -7.01 13.44 -0.88
N ILE A 182 -7.12 14.76 -0.89
CA ILE A 182 -7.29 15.60 -2.11
C ILE A 182 -6.38 16.83 -2.10
N GLY A 183 -5.48 16.94 -1.12
CA GLY A 183 -4.69 18.16 -0.91
C GLY A 183 -5.40 19.30 -0.19
N GLU A 184 -6.56 19.02 0.41
CA GLU A 184 -7.34 19.96 1.23
C GLU A 184 -7.51 19.43 2.66
N VAL A 185 -8.42 20.02 3.45
CA VAL A 185 -8.70 19.53 4.81
C VAL A 185 -9.26 18.10 4.74
N ILE A 186 -8.67 17.19 5.52
CA ILE A 186 -9.15 15.81 5.64
C ILE A 186 -10.31 15.79 6.63
N GLU A 187 -11.52 15.49 6.15
CA GLU A 187 -12.75 15.53 6.96
C GLU A 187 -12.74 14.54 8.12
N ARG A 188 -12.23 13.32 7.88
CA ARG A 188 -12.18 12.25 8.88
C ARG A 188 -10.99 11.34 8.70
N ILE A 189 -10.33 11.02 9.81
CA ILE A 189 -9.21 10.08 9.87
C ILE A 189 -9.56 9.03 10.92
N ASP A 190 -9.63 7.76 10.51
CA ASP A 190 -9.68 6.64 11.45
C ASP A 190 -8.25 6.27 11.82
N CYS A 191 -7.88 6.50 13.07
CA CYS A 191 -6.57 6.12 13.61
C CYS A 191 -6.72 5.93 15.13
N PRO A 192 -7.07 4.71 15.58
CA PRO A 192 -7.39 4.47 16.97
C PRO A 192 -6.21 4.74 17.91
N ASP A 193 -6.51 5.28 19.09
CA ASP A 193 -5.49 5.61 20.09
C ASP A 193 -4.87 4.37 20.76
N ARG A 194 -5.56 3.23 20.71
CA ARG A 194 -5.09 1.96 21.28
C ARG A 194 -4.89 0.93 20.18
N PRO A 195 -3.77 0.18 20.20
CA PRO A 195 -3.58 -0.92 19.28
C PRO A 195 -4.60 -2.03 19.49
N PHE A 196 -4.84 -2.78 18.43
CA PHE A 196 -5.59 -4.03 18.45
C PHE A 196 -4.64 -5.21 18.68
N THR A 197 -4.97 -6.11 19.61
CA THR A 197 -4.13 -7.28 19.91
C THR A 197 -4.45 -8.44 18.97
N LEU A 198 -3.43 -8.85 18.23
CA LEU A 198 -3.45 -10.01 17.36
C LEU A 198 -3.33 -11.30 18.18
N LYS A 199 -3.99 -12.34 17.68
CA LYS A 199 -3.86 -13.71 18.17
C LYS A 199 -3.12 -14.52 17.13
N ASP A 200 -2.48 -15.57 17.60
CA ASP A 200 -1.93 -16.57 16.71
C ASP A 200 -2.97 -16.96 15.67
N SER A 201 -2.53 -17.19 14.43
CA SER A 201 -3.39 -17.68 13.37
C SER A 201 -4.41 -16.65 12.82
N ASP A 202 -4.34 -15.39 13.24
CA ASP A 202 -5.12 -14.31 12.61
C ASP A 202 -4.69 -14.10 11.14
N ILE A 203 -5.67 -13.90 10.25
CA ILE A 203 -5.43 -13.49 8.86
C ILE A 203 -6.03 -12.10 8.66
N LEU A 204 -5.22 -11.16 8.19
CA LEU A 204 -5.66 -9.84 7.81
C LEU A 204 -5.65 -9.70 6.29
N ILE A 205 -6.60 -8.93 5.77
CA ILE A 205 -6.60 -8.50 4.38
C ILE A 205 -6.74 -7.00 4.35
N VAL A 206 -5.72 -6.32 3.82
CA VAL A 206 -5.82 -4.91 3.43
C VAL A 206 -6.13 -4.88 1.94
N ALA A 207 -7.18 -4.20 1.52
CA ALA A 207 -7.64 -4.21 0.13
C ALA A 207 -8.18 -2.85 -0.33
N SER A 208 -8.25 -2.64 -1.65
CA SER A 208 -9.12 -1.64 -2.30
C SER A 208 -10.56 -2.16 -2.39
N ASP A 209 -11.48 -1.30 -2.83
CA ASP A 209 -12.90 -1.64 -2.97
C ASP A 209 -13.15 -2.73 -4.04
N GLY A 210 -12.22 -2.93 -4.99
CA GLY A 210 -12.34 -3.96 -6.02
C GLY A 210 -12.38 -5.39 -5.50
N LEU A 211 -11.86 -5.66 -4.30
CA LEU A 211 -12.05 -6.97 -3.65
C LEU A 211 -13.51 -7.20 -3.23
N GLN A 212 -14.26 -6.13 -2.93
CA GLN A 212 -15.65 -6.18 -2.43
C GLN A 212 -16.68 -6.52 -3.53
N PHE A 213 -16.24 -6.78 -4.76
CA PHE A 213 -17.04 -7.51 -5.75
C PHE A 213 -17.31 -8.95 -5.29
N LEU A 214 -16.42 -9.53 -4.49
CA LEU A 214 -16.71 -10.71 -3.70
C LEU A 214 -17.52 -10.32 -2.46
N SER A 215 -18.56 -11.10 -2.16
CA SER A 215 -19.23 -10.96 -0.88
C SER A 215 -18.31 -11.37 0.28
N ASP A 216 -18.54 -10.79 1.46
CA ASP A 216 -17.84 -11.19 2.71
C ASP A 216 -17.91 -12.71 2.93
N LYS A 217 -19.00 -13.36 2.51
CA LYS A 217 -19.15 -14.81 2.59
C LYS A 217 -18.17 -15.54 1.66
N GLN A 218 -18.08 -15.14 0.39
CA GLN A 218 -17.11 -15.73 -0.55
C GLN A 218 -15.68 -15.57 -0.05
N ILE A 219 -15.32 -14.36 0.40
CA ILE A 219 -14.00 -14.09 0.99
C ILE A 219 -13.75 -15.02 2.20
N THR A 220 -14.73 -15.13 3.10
CA THR A 220 -14.63 -16.00 4.29
C THR A 220 -14.46 -17.47 3.90
N ASP A 221 -15.27 -17.96 2.96
CA ASP A 221 -15.26 -19.36 2.51
C ASP A 221 -13.89 -19.71 1.92
N ILE A 222 -13.36 -18.87 1.02
CA ILE A 222 -12.05 -19.07 0.36
C ILE A 222 -10.92 -19.13 1.39
N ILE A 223 -10.85 -18.15 2.31
CA ILE A 223 -9.79 -18.13 3.32
C ILE A 223 -9.91 -19.34 4.26
N THR A 224 -11.13 -19.76 4.59
CA THR A 224 -11.37 -20.90 5.48
C THR A 224 -11.00 -22.23 4.81
N GLU A 225 -11.30 -22.39 3.52
CA GLU A 225 -10.95 -23.58 2.74
C GLU A 225 -9.42 -23.72 2.60
N HIS A 226 -8.73 -22.62 2.31
CA HIS A 226 -7.27 -22.58 2.10
C HIS A 226 -6.49 -22.13 3.32
N TYR A 227 -7.08 -22.30 4.51
CA TYR A 227 -6.51 -21.81 5.76
C TYR A 227 -5.11 -22.38 6.02
N GLU A 228 -4.86 -23.64 5.67
CA GLU A 228 -3.56 -24.31 5.90
C GLU A 228 -2.54 -24.05 4.77
N ASP A 229 -2.96 -23.53 3.61
CA ASP A 229 -2.15 -23.49 2.38
C ASP A 229 -1.21 -22.27 2.27
N GLY A 230 -1.36 -21.30 3.18
CA GLY A 230 -0.56 -20.07 3.20
C GLY A 230 -1.20 -18.91 2.45
N SER A 231 -0.64 -17.71 2.64
CA SER A 231 -1.22 -16.45 2.17
C SER A 231 -1.16 -16.31 0.65
N ALA A 232 -0.16 -16.90 -0.01
CA ALA A 232 -0.04 -16.89 -1.46
C ALA A 232 -1.15 -17.69 -2.16
N VAL A 233 -1.48 -18.87 -1.63
CA VAL A 233 -2.56 -19.71 -2.17
C VAL A 233 -3.92 -19.06 -1.95
N ILE A 234 -4.17 -18.51 -0.76
CA ILE A 234 -5.39 -17.73 -0.49
C ILE A 234 -5.52 -16.57 -1.48
N ALA A 235 -4.44 -15.81 -1.70
CA ALA A 235 -4.45 -14.67 -2.60
C ALA A 235 -4.72 -15.07 -4.07
N GLU A 236 -4.20 -16.22 -4.51
CA GLU A 236 -4.47 -16.77 -5.83
C GLU A 236 -5.95 -17.14 -5.98
N HIS A 237 -6.53 -17.85 -5.02
CA HIS A 237 -7.95 -18.23 -5.06
C HIS A 237 -8.91 -17.03 -4.98
N LEU A 238 -8.60 -16.00 -4.19
CA LEU A 238 -9.38 -14.76 -4.18
C LEU A 238 -9.35 -14.07 -5.55
N LEU A 239 -8.18 -14.05 -6.21
CA LEU A 239 -8.03 -13.46 -7.53
C LEU A 239 -8.74 -14.29 -8.61
N ASP A 240 -8.71 -15.60 -8.51
CA ASP A 240 -9.40 -16.49 -9.45
C ASP A 240 -10.92 -16.38 -9.32
N GLU A 241 -11.47 -16.33 -8.10
CA GLU A 241 -12.91 -16.08 -7.89
C GLU A 241 -13.35 -14.75 -8.54
N LEU A 242 -12.55 -13.68 -8.39
CA LEU A 242 -12.82 -12.40 -9.05
C LEU A 242 -12.79 -12.50 -10.58
N ARG A 243 -11.89 -13.31 -11.15
CA ARG A 243 -11.84 -13.57 -12.59
C ARG A 243 -13.05 -14.36 -13.07
N GLU A 244 -13.51 -15.32 -12.26
CA GLU A 244 -14.66 -16.16 -12.57
C GLU A 244 -15.98 -15.40 -12.53
N LEU A 245 -16.10 -14.36 -11.69
CA LEU A 245 -17.24 -13.43 -11.73
C LEU A 245 -17.40 -12.81 -13.13
N ASN A 246 -16.28 -12.51 -13.80
CA ASN A 246 -16.22 -11.89 -15.12
C ASN A 246 -17.16 -10.67 -15.21
N ASP A 247 -17.17 -9.87 -14.14
CA ASP A 247 -18.00 -8.68 -14.04
C ASP A 247 -17.43 -7.56 -14.93
N PRO A 248 -18.18 -7.05 -15.92
CA PRO A 248 -17.66 -6.01 -16.81
C PRO A 248 -17.40 -4.68 -16.09
N GLU A 249 -17.94 -4.47 -14.90
CA GLU A 249 -17.74 -3.28 -14.08
C GLU A 249 -16.64 -3.46 -13.02
N GLN A 250 -15.98 -4.63 -12.99
CA GLN A 250 -14.90 -4.96 -12.04
C GLN A 250 -13.86 -3.84 -11.99
N ASP A 251 -13.67 -3.29 -10.80
CA ASP A 251 -12.68 -2.25 -10.55
C ASP A 251 -11.24 -2.81 -10.51
N ASN A 252 -10.27 -1.91 -10.38
CA ASN A 252 -8.93 -2.26 -9.94
C ASN A 252 -8.99 -3.13 -8.68
N VAL A 253 -8.21 -4.21 -8.67
CA VAL A 253 -8.13 -5.14 -7.55
C VAL A 253 -6.74 -5.04 -6.96
N CYS A 254 -6.67 -4.54 -5.73
CA CYS A 254 -5.45 -4.50 -4.96
C CYS A 254 -5.70 -5.03 -3.56
N PHE A 255 -4.89 -5.98 -3.11
CA PHE A 255 -4.95 -6.43 -1.72
C PHE A 255 -3.65 -7.11 -1.27
N SER A 256 -3.47 -7.22 0.05
CA SER A 256 -2.45 -8.06 0.67
C SER A 256 -3.06 -8.93 1.75
N VAL A 257 -2.83 -10.24 1.65
CA VAL A 257 -3.16 -11.24 2.66
C VAL A 257 -1.97 -11.35 3.60
N ILE A 258 -2.19 -11.10 4.89
CA ILE A 258 -1.16 -11.08 5.93
C ILE A 258 -1.59 -12.03 7.04
N ARG A 259 -0.94 -13.18 7.12
CA ARG A 259 -1.13 -14.17 8.20
C ARG A 259 -0.13 -13.91 9.31
N PHE A 260 -0.66 -13.77 10.52
CA PHE A 260 0.12 -13.63 11.75
C PHE A 260 0.33 -14.99 12.40
N GLU A 261 1.59 -15.39 12.56
CA GLU A 261 1.97 -16.65 13.19
C GLU A 261 2.78 -16.38 14.46
N ARG A 262 2.36 -16.96 15.59
CA ARG A 262 3.14 -16.98 16.82
C ARG A 262 3.77 -18.35 16.98
N ARG A 263 5.09 -18.44 16.82
CA ARG A 263 5.81 -19.67 17.15
C ARG A 263 5.69 -19.96 18.65
N PRO A 264 5.44 -21.21 19.02
CA PRO A 264 5.62 -21.65 20.40
C PRO A 264 7.06 -21.33 20.80
N GLU A 265 7.25 -20.72 21.97
CA GLU A 265 8.58 -20.63 22.55
C GLU A 265 9.14 -22.04 22.64
N ALA A 266 10.31 -22.27 22.04
CA ALA A 266 11.02 -23.51 22.23
C ALA A 266 11.17 -23.69 23.74
N SER A 267 10.47 -24.68 24.32
CA SER A 267 10.63 -24.99 25.73
C SER A 267 12.10 -25.30 25.94
N ASP A 268 12.75 -24.65 26.91
CA ASP A 268 14.12 -24.99 27.34
C ASP A 268 14.25 -26.46 27.83
N ASN A 269 13.16 -27.23 27.80
CA ASN A 269 13.06 -28.66 28.14
C ASN A 269 12.94 -29.60 26.92
N ALA A 270 13.23 -29.13 25.70
CA ALA A 270 13.49 -30.07 24.62
C ALA A 270 14.83 -30.75 24.94
N ASN A 271 14.77 -31.92 25.58
CA ASN A 271 15.88 -32.86 25.65
C ASN A 271 16.45 -32.97 24.24
N ILE A 272 17.56 -32.28 24.00
CA ILE A 272 18.42 -32.56 22.88
C ILE A 272 18.88 -33.98 23.17
N PHE A 273 18.24 -34.96 22.54
CA PHE A 273 18.87 -36.23 22.29
C PHE A 273 20.10 -35.89 21.46
N THR A 274 21.21 -35.61 22.14
CA THR A 274 22.53 -35.78 21.57
C THR A 274 22.58 -37.26 21.25
N ALA A 275 22.32 -37.62 19.99
CA ALA A 275 22.82 -38.87 19.47
C ALA A 275 24.32 -38.84 19.74
N GLU A 276 24.76 -39.62 20.72
CA GLU A 276 26.17 -39.89 20.95
C GLU A 276 26.72 -40.39 19.62
N PHE A 277 27.46 -39.51 18.94
CA PHE A 277 28.28 -39.89 17.81
C PHE A 277 29.38 -40.78 18.37
N ASP A 278 29.12 -42.08 18.36
CA ASP A 278 30.06 -43.11 18.77
C ASP A 278 31.28 -42.99 17.85
N ARG A 279 32.35 -42.39 18.36
CA ARG A 279 33.59 -42.19 17.60
C ARG A 279 34.24 -43.56 17.44
N PRO A 280 34.45 -44.08 16.22
CA PRO A 280 35.23 -45.30 16.07
C PRO A 280 36.66 -45.02 16.53
N SER A 281 37.10 -45.73 17.58
CA SER A 281 38.48 -45.70 18.06
C SER A 281 39.38 -46.41 17.04
N GLY A 282 39.77 -45.71 15.98
CA GLY A 282 40.73 -46.17 14.97
C GLY A 282 41.86 -45.17 14.82
N ARG A 283 43.10 -45.60 15.07
CA ARG A 283 44.31 -44.76 14.91
C ARG A 283 44.42 -44.21 13.48
N PRO A 284 44.81 -42.94 13.27
CA PRO A 284 44.98 -42.38 11.94
C PRO A 284 46.13 -43.07 11.18
N ARG A 285 45.85 -43.57 9.98
CA ARG A 285 46.85 -44.05 9.02
C ARG A 285 47.63 -42.85 8.47
N GLN A 286 48.96 -42.86 8.61
CA GLN A 286 49.84 -41.93 7.91
C GLN A 286 49.71 -42.13 6.39
N VAL A 287 49.32 -41.07 5.68
CA VAL A 287 49.40 -40.99 4.22
C VAL A 287 50.75 -40.39 3.85
N THR A 288 51.59 -41.17 3.19
CA THR A 288 52.87 -40.70 2.63
C THR A 288 52.65 -40.22 1.19
N THR A 289 52.85 -38.93 0.94
CA THR A 289 52.83 -38.36 -0.41
C THR A 289 54.16 -38.64 -1.12
N ARG A 290 54.13 -39.32 -2.26
CA ARG A 290 55.29 -39.40 -3.18
C ARG A 290 55.25 -38.21 -4.15
N PRO A 291 56.40 -37.58 -4.48
CA PRO A 291 56.43 -36.51 -5.48
C PRO A 291 56.35 -37.08 -6.91
N ILE A 292 55.61 -36.39 -7.78
CA ILE A 292 55.58 -36.65 -9.22
C ILE A 292 56.51 -35.64 -9.91
N THR A 293 57.48 -36.17 -10.66
CA THR A 293 58.52 -35.44 -11.41
C THR A 293 57.97 -34.89 -12.73
N ARG A 294 58.35 -33.65 -13.09
CA ARG A 294 58.10 -33.03 -14.40
C ARG A 294 59.07 -33.54 -15.47
N GLN A 295 58.60 -33.71 -16.70
CA GLN A 295 59.43 -33.66 -17.92
C GLN A 295 58.73 -32.85 -19.03
N SER A 296 59.55 -32.04 -19.72
CA SER A 296 59.38 -31.19 -20.92
C SER A 296 59.10 -32.03 -22.20
N SER A 297 58.79 -31.57 -23.42
CA SER A 297 58.78 -30.33 -24.26
C SER A 297 58.03 -30.72 -25.57
N GLU A 298 57.40 -29.88 -26.40
CA GLU A 298 57.92 -29.05 -27.52
C GLU A 298 56.72 -28.42 -28.32
N GLU A 299 56.93 -27.27 -28.98
CA GLU A 299 56.04 -26.51 -29.92
C GLU A 299 56.10 -27.06 -31.39
N PRO A 300 55.66 -26.43 -32.54
CA PRO A 300 55.04 -25.09 -32.83
C PRO A 300 54.00 -24.96 -34.01
N GLY A 301 53.49 -23.72 -34.24
CA GLY A 301 52.99 -23.12 -35.51
C GLY A 301 51.48 -23.23 -35.82
N GLU A 302 50.74 -22.29 -36.44
CA GLU A 302 51.01 -21.04 -37.18
C GLU A 302 49.67 -20.28 -37.46
N ALA A 303 49.73 -18.93 -37.50
CA ALA A 303 48.91 -17.89 -38.17
C ALA A 303 47.36 -17.93 -38.27
N ALA A 304 46.68 -16.83 -37.89
CA ALA A 304 46.27 -15.75 -38.81
C ALA A 304 45.33 -14.71 -38.15
N THR A 305 45.53 -13.46 -38.56
CA THR A 305 44.91 -12.19 -38.17
C THR A 305 43.46 -12.01 -38.64
N GLY A 306 42.65 -11.28 -37.87
CA GLY A 306 41.34 -10.76 -38.29
C GLY A 306 40.85 -9.61 -37.39
N THR A 307 41.06 -8.39 -37.85
CA THR A 307 40.61 -7.11 -37.29
C THR A 307 39.13 -6.85 -37.63
N MET A 308 38.31 -6.38 -36.67
CA MET A 308 37.11 -5.54 -36.89
C MET A 308 36.92 -4.64 -35.65
N MET A 309 37.25 -3.35 -35.75
CA MET A 309 36.33 -2.22 -36.00
C MET A 309 35.38 -1.96 -34.81
N LEU A 310 35.79 -1.04 -33.93
CA LEU A 310 34.91 -0.33 -33.02
C LEU A 310 34.43 0.92 -33.76
N GLU A 311 33.12 1.12 -33.81
CA GLU A 311 32.48 2.31 -34.38
C GLU A 311 32.62 3.50 -33.42
N GLU A 312 32.92 4.64 -34.03
CA GLU A 312 33.01 5.99 -33.45
C GLU A 312 31.60 6.51 -33.15
N GLU A 313 31.41 7.14 -31.99
CA GLU A 313 30.39 8.19 -31.82
C GLU A 313 31.11 9.44 -31.31
N ASP A 314 31.14 10.45 -32.18
CA ASP A 314 31.72 11.77 -31.93
C ASP A 314 30.86 12.60 -30.96
N GLU A 315 31.56 13.29 -30.06
CA GLU A 315 31.08 14.40 -29.23
C GLU A 315 30.97 15.73 -30.03
N GLU A 316 30.46 16.74 -29.32
CA GLU A 316 30.41 18.20 -29.61
C GLU A 316 29.04 18.68 -30.16
N ASP A 317 28.37 19.69 -29.58
CA ASP A 317 28.96 20.96 -29.13
C ASP A 317 28.05 21.80 -28.20
N GLU A 318 28.70 22.75 -27.54
CA GLU A 318 28.23 23.66 -26.48
C GLU A 318 27.16 24.73 -26.85
N ALA A 319 26.59 25.32 -25.78
CA ALA A 319 25.59 26.40 -25.72
C ALA A 319 26.08 27.77 -26.29
N PRO A 320 25.24 28.85 -26.33
CA PRO A 320 25.06 29.68 -25.13
C PRO A 320 23.72 30.46 -24.96
N ILE A 321 23.36 30.68 -23.69
CA ILE A 321 22.98 31.95 -23.03
C ILE A 321 22.15 32.99 -23.82
N ASN A 322 20.95 33.34 -23.29
CA ASN A 322 20.55 34.76 -23.25
C ASN A 322 19.65 35.10 -22.03
N ALA A 323 20.05 36.17 -21.34
CA ALA A 323 19.37 36.78 -20.21
C ALA A 323 18.72 38.10 -20.65
N LYS A 324 17.51 38.41 -20.14
CA LYS A 324 16.83 39.72 -19.99
C LYS A 324 15.31 39.44 -19.82
N ALA A 325 14.51 40.09 -18.98
CA ALA A 325 14.65 41.34 -18.25
C ALA A 325 13.69 41.38 -17.03
N ALA A 326 13.94 42.36 -16.17
CA ALA A 326 13.34 42.61 -14.87
C ALA A 326 11.92 43.21 -14.88
N ALA A 327 11.24 42.96 -13.76
CA ALA A 327 10.36 43.81 -12.96
C ALA A 327 9.83 45.14 -13.55
N GLN A 328 8.52 45.37 -13.36
CA GLN A 328 8.04 46.68 -12.91
C GLN A 328 6.79 46.57 -12.02
N VAL A 329 7.00 46.91 -10.75
CA VAL A 329 6.02 47.22 -9.73
C VAL A 329 5.46 48.62 -10.00
N HIS A 330 4.15 48.81 -9.92
CA HIS A 330 3.53 50.12 -9.77
C HIS A 330 2.62 50.14 -8.54
N HIS A 331 3.16 50.73 -7.48
CA HIS A 331 2.40 51.35 -6.40
C HIS A 331 1.65 52.58 -6.95
N LYS A 332 0.35 52.68 -6.67
CA LYS A 332 -0.31 53.97 -6.46
C LYS A 332 -1.12 53.94 -5.18
N THR A 333 -0.73 54.85 -4.29
CA THR A 333 -1.33 55.22 -3.01
C THR A 333 -2.42 56.29 -3.18
N ASN A 334 -3.16 56.48 -2.08
CA ASN A 334 -4.15 57.50 -1.72
C ASN A 334 -5.60 57.19 -2.11
N GLY A 335 -6.59 57.28 -1.23
CA GLY A 335 -6.59 57.73 0.17
C GLY A 335 -8.02 58.00 0.64
N GLN A 336 -8.35 57.45 1.81
CA GLN A 336 -9.28 57.88 2.86
C GLN A 336 -10.72 58.41 2.60
N THR A 337 -11.57 57.97 3.55
CA THR A 337 -12.83 58.49 4.13
C THR A 337 -14.05 57.68 3.70
N GLY A 338 -14.97 57.21 4.54
CA GLY A 338 -15.18 57.27 5.99
C GLY A 338 -16.62 56.76 6.26
N MET A 339 -16.88 56.32 7.50
CA MET A 339 -18.20 56.10 8.15
C MET A 339 -19.06 54.86 7.83
N ASN A 340 -19.33 54.13 8.92
CA ASN A 340 -20.58 53.54 9.40
C ASN A 340 -21.49 52.75 8.45
N GLY A 341 -21.62 51.45 8.73
CA GLY A 341 -22.77 50.64 8.32
C GLY A 341 -22.74 49.26 8.95
N ARG A 342 -23.50 49.06 10.03
CA ARG A 342 -23.90 47.72 10.48
C ARG A 342 -24.79 47.11 9.39
N SER A 343 -24.35 46.01 8.78
CA SER A 343 -25.24 45.09 8.07
C SER A 343 -24.87 43.66 8.45
N LYS A 344 -25.85 42.95 9.02
CA LYS A 344 -25.83 41.49 9.13
C LYS A 344 -25.75 40.93 7.70
N THR A 345 -24.75 40.11 7.44
CA THR A 345 -24.71 39.24 6.26
C THR A 345 -24.62 37.82 6.76
N GLU A 346 -25.68 37.07 6.49
CA GLU A 346 -25.73 35.62 6.64
C GLU A 346 -24.57 35.01 5.83
N GLN A 347 -23.79 34.16 6.49
CA GLN A 347 -22.84 33.29 5.81
C GLN A 347 -23.63 32.21 5.06
N PRO A 348 -23.34 31.93 3.78
CA PRO A 348 -23.86 30.73 3.17
C PRO A 348 -23.12 29.53 3.76
N GLU A 349 -23.87 28.59 4.36
CA GLU A 349 -23.36 27.28 4.73
C GLU A 349 -22.69 26.63 3.51
N ALA A 350 -21.43 26.24 3.67
CA ALA A 350 -20.72 25.44 2.68
C ALA A 350 -21.44 24.10 2.55
N LYS A 351 -21.98 23.82 1.36
CA LYS A 351 -22.48 22.48 1.03
C LYS A 351 -21.28 21.54 0.88
N PRO A 352 -21.29 20.34 1.47
CA PRO A 352 -20.26 19.36 1.22
C PRO A 352 -20.22 19.04 -0.28
N ILE A 353 -19.02 19.12 -0.86
CA ILE A 353 -18.77 18.75 -2.24
C ILE A 353 -18.62 17.23 -2.25
N PHE A 354 -19.69 16.53 -2.65
CA PHE A 354 -19.62 15.10 -2.93
C PHE A 354 -18.94 14.90 -4.29
N LEU A 355 -17.75 14.31 -4.29
CA LEU A 355 -17.06 13.90 -5.52
C LEU A 355 -17.77 12.64 -6.05
N ARG A 356 -18.52 12.80 -7.15
CA ARG A 356 -19.17 11.69 -7.85
C ARG A 356 -18.19 11.03 -8.82
N ARG A 357 -18.07 9.69 -8.77
CA ARG A 357 -17.61 8.88 -9.90
C ARG A 357 -18.66 9.02 -11.02
N ARG A 358 -18.45 9.88 -12.01
CA ARG A 358 -19.31 9.96 -13.20
C ARG A 358 -18.48 9.91 -14.48
N TRP A 359 -18.51 8.75 -15.11
CA TRP A 359 -17.98 8.48 -16.44
C TRP A 359 -18.65 9.38 -17.49
N LEU A 360 -17.84 10.13 -18.25
CA LEU A 360 -18.23 10.65 -19.56
C LEU A 360 -17.69 9.66 -20.59
N ALA A 361 -18.54 8.75 -21.05
CA ALA A 361 -18.31 8.05 -22.30
C ALA A 361 -18.31 9.09 -23.42
N THR A 362 -17.16 9.32 -24.06
CA THR A 362 -17.13 10.07 -25.31
C THR A 362 -17.64 9.18 -26.42
N ASP A 363 -18.91 9.38 -26.80
CA ASP A 363 -19.43 8.95 -28.09
C ASP A 363 -18.61 9.63 -29.20
N GLY A 364 -17.80 8.84 -29.89
CA GLY A 364 -17.09 9.22 -31.12
C GLY A 364 -17.58 8.40 -32.29
N GLY A 365 -18.74 8.76 -32.84
CA GLY A 365 -19.24 8.25 -34.11
C GLY A 365 -19.20 9.32 -35.20
N ALA A 366 -18.39 9.09 -36.24
CA ALA A 366 -18.69 9.31 -37.66
C ALA A 366 -17.53 8.78 -38.51
#